data_AF-A0A6L4B4P3-F1
#
_entry.id   AF-A0A6L4B4P3-F1
#
_cell.length_a   1.000
_cell.length_b   1.000
_cell.length_c   1.000
_cell.angle_alpha   90.00
_cell.angle_beta   90.00
_cell.angle_gamma   90.00
#
_symmetry.space_group_name_H-M   'P 1'
#
loop_
_entity.id
_entity.type
_entity.pdbx_description
1 polymer ?
#
loop_
_entity_poly.entity_id
_entity_poly.type
_entity_poly.pdbx_seq_one_letter_code
_entity_poly.pdbx_strand_id
1 'polypeptide(L)'
;MSTPLSLDRLRPCLEGIVPSGIATCGVDGMPNITYVSQLMYVDPDHVALSFQFFNKTRQNILANPVATVLMMDPETAARYRLTIRYLRTETAGPLFERMKAKLAGIASHEGMTGIFHLLGADIYRVQGIEALPGRELPPVDSGPALLPALRRSVDALSACQSLEGLIDSFCSSLERNFGIQHQMLLMADEPGGRLYIVASRGYVHSGTGAEIPYGVGVIGVAAREKVPIRIMYPSSDYAYSRMLRDQAASSELAERLETAIPLPGLPEPASQMAVPIMAGLRLVAVAYVESRQECHFGYDLEDALVALGASTGLAMAALLCAEASAEETAEPARSPAATAPCGEPQRVRHFLRDGSVFLGDDYLIKGVAGSILWRLLSDHQRSGRREFSNRELRLDPALRLPEICDNLEARLILLQRRLQDRCDWLRIEKTGRGRFRLDLARPVVLVPEEVA
;
A
#
# COMPACT_ATOMS: atom_id res chain seq x y z
N MET A 1 -42.68 -1.16 -1.20
CA MET A 1 -42.08 -0.69 -2.46
C MET A 1 -40.73 -1.36 -2.58
N SER A 2 -40.49 -2.16 -3.63
CA SER A 2 -39.17 -2.77 -3.83
C SER A 2 -38.16 -1.66 -4.07
N THR A 3 -37.04 -1.66 -3.38
CA THR A 3 -35.99 -0.67 -3.62
C THR A 3 -35.44 -0.92 -5.02
N PRO A 4 -35.23 0.10 -5.87
CA PRO A 4 -34.66 -0.11 -7.20
C PRO A 4 -33.32 -0.84 -7.09
N LEU A 5 -33.13 -1.87 -7.92
CA LEU A 5 -31.87 -2.60 -8.05
C LEU A 5 -30.85 -1.66 -8.69
N SER A 6 -29.64 -1.63 -8.15
CA SER A 6 -28.50 -0.92 -8.73
C SER A 6 -27.26 -1.79 -8.64
N LEU A 7 -26.30 -1.56 -9.54
CA LEU A 7 -25.07 -2.32 -9.54
C LEU A 7 -24.27 -2.12 -8.25
N ASP A 8 -24.30 -0.91 -7.68
CA ASP A 8 -23.64 -0.58 -6.41
C ASP A 8 -24.09 -1.47 -5.25
N ARG A 9 -25.38 -1.84 -5.21
CA ARG A 9 -25.93 -2.74 -4.19
C ARG A 9 -25.64 -4.22 -4.46
N LEU A 10 -25.30 -4.55 -5.70
CA LEU A 10 -25.03 -5.92 -6.15
C LEU A 10 -23.54 -6.23 -6.27
N ARG A 11 -22.67 -5.33 -5.81
CA ARG A 11 -21.22 -5.52 -5.81
C ARG A 11 -20.73 -6.83 -5.17
N PRO A 12 -21.35 -7.36 -4.09
CA PRO A 12 -20.96 -8.68 -3.57
C PRO A 12 -21.07 -9.81 -4.61
N CYS A 13 -22.05 -9.74 -5.52
CA CYS A 13 -22.20 -10.70 -6.63
C CYS A 13 -21.03 -10.63 -7.64
N LEU A 14 -20.27 -9.53 -7.64
CA LEU A 14 -19.17 -9.22 -8.57
C LEU A 14 -17.79 -9.54 -7.97
N GLU A 15 -17.76 -10.23 -6.84
CA GLU A 15 -16.49 -10.61 -6.19
C GLU A 15 -15.81 -11.79 -6.91
N GLY A 16 -16.59 -12.64 -7.57
CA GLY A 16 -16.11 -13.90 -8.17
C GLY A 16 -16.10 -15.08 -7.19
N ILE A 17 -16.80 -14.97 -6.05
CA ILE A 17 -16.97 -16.06 -5.09
C ILE A 17 -17.86 -17.16 -5.68
N VAL A 18 -18.95 -16.77 -6.35
CA VAL A 18 -19.79 -17.67 -7.13
C VAL A 18 -19.57 -17.35 -8.61
N PRO A 19 -19.15 -18.31 -9.45
CA PRO A 19 -18.96 -18.10 -10.88
C PRO A 19 -20.24 -17.58 -11.55
N SER A 20 -20.11 -16.56 -12.39
CA SER A 20 -21.23 -16.01 -13.14
C SER A 20 -21.41 -16.75 -14.46
N GLY A 21 -22.66 -16.93 -14.91
CA GLY A 21 -22.96 -17.54 -16.20
C GLY A 21 -23.26 -16.49 -17.25
N ILE A 22 -22.45 -16.37 -18.31
CA ILE A 22 -22.73 -15.50 -19.45
C ILE A 22 -23.41 -16.27 -20.57
N ALA A 23 -24.51 -15.73 -21.10
CA ALA A 23 -25.21 -16.19 -22.28
C ALA A 23 -25.05 -15.18 -23.42
N THR A 24 -24.70 -15.68 -24.60
CA THR A 24 -24.52 -14.93 -25.84
C THR A 24 -25.22 -15.66 -26.98
N CYS A 25 -25.42 -15.02 -28.13
CA CYS A 25 -25.96 -15.69 -29.32
C CYS A 25 -25.10 -15.42 -30.56
N GLY A 26 -24.98 -16.43 -31.41
CA GLY A 26 -24.32 -16.31 -32.71
C GLY A 26 -25.16 -15.53 -33.72
N VAL A 27 -24.57 -15.24 -34.88
CA VAL A 27 -25.26 -14.60 -36.02
C VAL A 27 -26.46 -15.42 -36.54
N ASP A 28 -26.41 -16.73 -36.33
CA ASP A 28 -27.44 -17.71 -36.66
C ASP A 28 -28.52 -17.83 -35.57
N GLY A 29 -28.41 -17.05 -34.49
CA GLY A 29 -29.29 -17.11 -33.32
C GLY A 29 -28.98 -18.25 -32.35
N MET A 30 -27.94 -19.06 -32.59
CA MET A 30 -27.60 -20.17 -31.70
C MET A 30 -27.08 -19.66 -30.35
N PRO A 31 -27.67 -20.08 -29.21
CA PRO A 31 -27.23 -19.65 -27.89
C PRO A 31 -25.92 -20.33 -27.50
N ASN A 32 -25.09 -19.61 -26.76
CA ASN A 32 -23.86 -20.10 -26.15
C ASN A 32 -23.80 -19.63 -24.70
N ILE A 33 -23.59 -20.56 -23.77
CA ILE A 33 -23.48 -20.27 -22.34
C ILE A 33 -22.10 -20.70 -21.84
N THR A 34 -21.46 -19.86 -21.04
CA THR A 34 -20.16 -20.17 -20.44
C THR A 34 -20.09 -19.59 -19.03
N TYR A 35 -19.38 -20.26 -18.13
CA TYR A 35 -19.06 -19.70 -16.82
C TYR A 35 -17.84 -18.78 -16.92
N VAL A 36 -17.94 -17.62 -16.27
CA VAL A 36 -16.84 -16.67 -16.11
C VAL A 36 -16.41 -16.69 -14.65
N SER A 37 -15.10 -16.78 -14.42
CA SER A 37 -14.54 -16.75 -13.07
C SER A 37 -14.84 -15.43 -12.36
N GLN A 38 -14.97 -14.33 -13.12
CA GLN A 38 -15.23 -13.02 -12.54
C GLN A 38 -15.92 -12.06 -13.51
N LEU A 39 -16.95 -11.39 -12.99
CA LEU A 39 -17.48 -10.13 -13.51
C LEU A 39 -17.03 -9.01 -12.56
N MET A 40 -16.21 -8.07 -13.05
CA MET A 40 -15.66 -6.99 -12.22
C MET A 40 -16.54 -5.75 -12.28
N TYR A 41 -16.81 -5.15 -11.11
CA TYR A 41 -17.43 -3.83 -11.02
C TYR A 41 -16.48 -2.76 -11.58
N VAL A 42 -16.98 -1.85 -12.43
CA VAL A 42 -16.22 -0.70 -12.94
C VAL A 42 -16.76 0.59 -12.33
N ASP A 43 -18.05 0.85 -12.53
CA ASP A 43 -18.81 1.99 -12.04
C ASP A 43 -20.31 1.62 -12.03
N PRO A 44 -21.24 2.49 -11.60
CA PRO A 44 -22.66 2.13 -11.49
C PRO A 44 -23.32 1.63 -12.79
N ASP A 45 -22.77 2.00 -13.95
CA ASP A 45 -23.30 1.67 -15.27
C ASP A 45 -22.47 0.63 -16.04
N HIS A 46 -21.32 0.20 -15.50
CA HIS A 46 -20.38 -0.64 -16.24
C HIS A 46 -19.81 -1.81 -15.44
N VAL A 47 -19.59 -2.91 -16.17
CA VAL A 47 -18.90 -4.12 -15.69
C VAL A 47 -17.81 -4.53 -16.68
N ALA A 48 -16.80 -5.23 -16.19
CA ALA A 48 -15.72 -5.77 -17.01
C ALA A 48 -15.62 -7.29 -16.93
N LEU A 49 -15.33 -7.94 -18.06
CA LEU A 49 -15.08 -9.38 -18.18
C LEU A 49 -13.68 -9.62 -18.70
N SER A 50 -13.03 -10.69 -18.21
CA SER A 50 -11.72 -11.08 -18.68
C SER A 50 -11.78 -11.72 -20.08
N PHE A 51 -10.86 -11.34 -20.95
CA PHE A 51 -10.67 -11.94 -22.27
C PHE A 51 -9.48 -12.90 -22.22
N GLN A 52 -9.71 -14.22 -22.08
CA GLN A 52 -8.62 -15.22 -22.01
C GLN A 52 -8.96 -16.57 -22.68
N PHE A 53 -10.21 -17.04 -22.61
CA PHE A 53 -10.59 -18.37 -23.15
C PHE A 53 -11.90 -18.40 -23.95
N PHE A 54 -12.41 -17.24 -24.33
CA PHE A 54 -13.77 -17.05 -24.83
C PHE A 54 -13.88 -16.99 -26.36
N ASN A 55 -13.30 -17.93 -27.10
CA ASN A 55 -13.29 -17.84 -28.57
C ASN A 55 -14.71 -17.73 -29.16
N LYS A 56 -15.66 -18.58 -28.72
CA LYS A 56 -17.05 -18.52 -29.19
C LYS A 56 -17.82 -17.36 -28.57
N THR A 57 -17.74 -17.15 -27.26
CA THR A 57 -18.43 -16.06 -26.57
C THR A 57 -18.01 -14.70 -27.15
N ARG A 58 -16.71 -14.46 -27.37
CA ARG A 58 -16.21 -13.22 -27.98
C ARG A 58 -16.62 -13.08 -29.43
N GLN A 59 -16.55 -14.14 -30.23
CA GLN A 59 -17.08 -14.10 -31.60
C GLN A 59 -18.55 -13.68 -31.61
N ASN A 60 -19.35 -14.25 -30.71
CA ASN A 60 -20.75 -13.89 -30.55
C ASN A 60 -20.91 -12.42 -30.12
N ILE A 61 -20.15 -11.95 -29.12
CA ILE A 61 -20.21 -10.55 -28.66
C ILE A 61 -19.84 -9.56 -29.76
N LEU A 62 -18.82 -9.85 -30.57
CA LEU A 62 -18.41 -8.96 -31.65
C LEU A 62 -19.45 -8.92 -32.79
N ALA A 63 -20.22 -9.99 -32.99
CA ALA A 63 -21.28 -10.03 -33.97
C ALA A 63 -22.62 -9.48 -33.44
N ASN A 64 -22.94 -9.76 -32.19
CA ASN A 64 -24.08 -9.27 -31.45
C ASN A 64 -23.61 -8.74 -30.08
N PRO A 65 -23.51 -7.42 -29.91
CA PRO A 65 -22.87 -6.82 -28.75
C PRO A 65 -23.71 -6.86 -27.47
N VAL A 66 -24.74 -7.71 -27.38
CA VAL A 66 -25.59 -7.86 -26.20
C VAL A 66 -25.42 -9.26 -25.60
N ALA A 67 -25.26 -9.30 -24.29
CA ALA A 67 -25.16 -10.53 -23.50
C ALA A 67 -26.08 -10.47 -22.28
N THR A 68 -26.37 -11.65 -21.74
CA THR A 68 -27.06 -11.80 -20.46
C THR A 68 -26.12 -12.46 -19.48
N VAL A 69 -26.01 -11.93 -18.26
CA VAL A 69 -25.18 -12.53 -17.20
C VAL A 69 -26.07 -12.91 -16.02
N LEU A 70 -26.00 -14.17 -15.61
CA LEU A 70 -26.57 -14.67 -14.37
C LEU A 70 -25.54 -14.56 -13.26
N MET A 71 -25.91 -13.88 -12.19
CA MET A 71 -25.10 -13.70 -10.99
C MET A 71 -25.86 -14.18 -9.76
N MET A 72 -25.12 -14.51 -8.72
CA MET A 72 -25.67 -14.93 -7.44
C MET A 72 -24.92 -14.23 -6.32
N ASP A 73 -25.68 -13.75 -5.35
CA ASP A 73 -25.13 -13.22 -4.12
C ASP A 73 -24.57 -14.37 -3.27
N PRO A 74 -23.29 -14.33 -2.87
CA PRO A 74 -22.63 -15.45 -2.22
C PRO A 74 -23.16 -15.74 -0.81
N GLU A 75 -23.79 -14.77 -0.14
CA GLU A 75 -24.28 -14.92 1.23
C GLU A 75 -25.76 -15.29 1.27
N THR A 76 -26.57 -14.58 0.49
CA THR A 76 -28.03 -14.70 0.50
C THR A 76 -28.55 -15.70 -0.54
N ALA A 77 -27.70 -16.14 -1.47
CA ALA A 77 -28.10 -16.92 -2.66
C ALA A 77 -29.15 -16.22 -3.56
N ALA A 78 -29.38 -14.92 -3.37
CA ALA A 78 -30.23 -14.11 -4.23
C ALA A 78 -29.66 -14.07 -5.65
N ARG A 79 -30.54 -14.09 -6.65
CA ARG A 79 -30.14 -14.27 -8.06
C ARG A 79 -30.53 -13.06 -8.86
N TYR A 80 -29.60 -12.62 -9.70
CA TYR A 80 -29.78 -11.46 -10.53
C TYR A 80 -29.36 -11.76 -11.97
N ARG A 81 -30.09 -11.15 -12.90
CA ARG A 81 -29.77 -11.18 -14.33
C ARG A 81 -29.42 -9.78 -14.78
N LEU A 82 -28.23 -9.63 -15.34
CA LEU A 82 -27.83 -8.41 -16.05
C LEU A 82 -28.07 -8.58 -17.55
N THR A 83 -28.61 -7.56 -18.19
CA THR A 83 -28.47 -7.36 -19.64
C THR A 83 -27.34 -6.39 -19.85
N ILE A 84 -26.31 -6.78 -20.59
CA ILE A 84 -25.09 -6.00 -20.78
C ILE A 84 -24.78 -5.82 -22.26
N ARG A 85 -24.21 -4.67 -22.63
CA ARG A 85 -23.80 -4.34 -23.99
C ARG A 85 -22.30 -4.06 -24.06
N TYR A 86 -21.59 -4.78 -24.91
CA TYR A 86 -20.16 -4.59 -25.14
C TYR A 86 -19.88 -3.19 -25.70
N LEU A 87 -18.83 -2.54 -25.18
CA LEU A 87 -18.38 -1.23 -25.61
C LEU A 87 -16.99 -1.28 -26.24
N ARG A 88 -16.01 -1.84 -25.52
CA ARG A 88 -14.59 -1.84 -25.91
C ARG A 88 -13.80 -2.88 -25.13
N THR A 89 -12.58 -3.15 -25.57
CA THR A 89 -11.59 -3.96 -24.84
C THR A 89 -10.43 -3.06 -24.42
N GLU A 90 -10.04 -3.13 -23.16
CA GLU A 90 -8.83 -2.48 -22.63
C GLU A 90 -7.75 -3.54 -22.40
N THR A 91 -6.56 -3.36 -22.98
CA THR A 91 -5.44 -4.32 -22.88
C THR A 91 -4.30 -3.83 -21.99
N ALA A 92 -4.46 -2.63 -21.41
CA ALA A 92 -3.51 -2.00 -20.49
C ALA A 92 -4.25 -0.96 -19.65
N GLY A 93 -3.57 -0.46 -18.61
CA GLY A 93 -4.08 0.61 -17.75
C GLY A 93 -4.66 0.10 -16.42
N PRO A 94 -5.22 1.01 -15.61
CA PRO A 94 -5.50 0.72 -14.21
C PRO A 94 -6.55 -0.38 -13.99
N LEU A 95 -7.64 -0.39 -14.77
CA LEU A 95 -8.65 -1.44 -14.71
C LEU A 95 -8.06 -2.81 -15.08
N PHE A 96 -7.24 -2.85 -16.13
CA PHE A 96 -6.58 -4.07 -16.58
C PHE A 96 -5.67 -4.65 -15.51
N GLU A 97 -4.82 -3.84 -14.86
CA GLU A 97 -3.93 -4.32 -13.80
C GLU A 97 -4.71 -4.73 -12.53
N ARG A 98 -5.82 -4.04 -12.20
CA ARG A 98 -6.72 -4.46 -11.11
C ARG A 98 -7.34 -5.84 -11.41
N MET A 99 -7.84 -6.04 -12.63
CA MET A 99 -8.37 -7.34 -13.08
C MET A 99 -7.31 -8.44 -13.06
N LYS A 100 -6.12 -8.15 -13.58
CA LYS A 100 -5.00 -9.09 -13.64
C LYS A 100 -4.62 -9.59 -12.25
N ALA A 101 -4.47 -8.69 -11.28
CA ALA A 101 -4.14 -9.06 -9.91
C ALA A 101 -5.25 -9.89 -9.24
N LYS A 102 -6.52 -9.49 -9.41
CA LYS A 102 -7.66 -10.20 -8.82
C LYS A 102 -7.78 -11.62 -9.39
N LEU A 103 -7.61 -11.77 -10.71
CA LEU A 103 -7.69 -13.06 -11.37
C LEU A 103 -6.51 -13.98 -11.04
N ALA A 104 -5.31 -13.45 -10.86
CA ALA A 104 -4.18 -14.25 -10.40
C ALA A 104 -4.42 -14.83 -8.98
N GLY A 105 -5.15 -14.10 -8.14
CA GLY A 105 -5.65 -14.65 -6.87
C GLY A 105 -6.57 -15.86 -7.04
N ILE A 106 -7.54 -15.76 -7.95
CA ILE A 106 -8.49 -16.85 -8.24
C ILE A 106 -7.77 -18.06 -8.85
N ALA A 107 -6.89 -17.84 -9.83
CA ALA A 107 -6.15 -18.90 -10.52
C ALA A 107 -5.25 -19.71 -9.56
N SER A 108 -4.65 -19.08 -8.55
CA SER A 108 -3.88 -19.78 -7.52
C SER A 108 -4.76 -20.71 -6.68
N HIS A 109 -5.99 -20.30 -6.34
CA HIS A 109 -6.94 -21.11 -5.57
C HIS A 109 -7.45 -22.32 -6.37
N GLU A 110 -7.66 -22.17 -7.68
CA GLU A 110 -8.13 -23.25 -8.58
C GLU A 110 -7.00 -24.15 -9.12
N GLY A 111 -5.74 -23.89 -8.74
CA GLY A 111 -4.59 -24.70 -9.18
C GLY A 111 -4.12 -24.42 -10.62
N MET A 112 -4.50 -23.28 -11.21
CA MET A 112 -4.15 -22.87 -12.58
C MET A 112 -3.01 -21.82 -12.66
N THR A 113 -2.16 -21.77 -11.63
CA THR A 113 -1.03 -20.83 -11.52
C THR A 113 -0.10 -20.92 -12.75
N GLY A 114 0.27 -19.79 -13.36
CA GLY A 114 1.20 -19.73 -14.49
C GLY A 114 0.62 -20.04 -15.88
N ILE A 115 -0.65 -20.45 -15.99
CA ILE A 115 -1.35 -20.66 -17.27
C ILE A 115 -2.25 -19.45 -17.61
N PHE A 116 -2.54 -18.62 -16.61
CA PHE A 116 -3.53 -17.54 -16.70
C PHE A 116 -2.87 -16.20 -17.04
N HIS A 117 -3.08 -15.71 -18.26
CA HIS A 117 -2.58 -14.41 -18.74
C HIS A 117 -3.73 -13.56 -19.29
N LEU A 118 -4.05 -12.48 -18.59
CA LEU A 118 -5.08 -11.52 -19.04
C LEU A 118 -4.70 -10.92 -20.38
N LEU A 119 -5.46 -11.23 -21.43
CA LEU A 119 -5.26 -10.66 -22.76
C LEU A 119 -6.00 -9.32 -22.93
N GLY A 120 -7.07 -9.12 -22.17
CA GLY A 120 -7.84 -7.88 -22.17
C GLY A 120 -8.99 -7.87 -21.17
N ALA A 121 -9.50 -6.67 -20.89
CA ALA A 121 -10.68 -6.39 -20.10
C ALA A 121 -11.79 -5.88 -21.05
N ASP A 122 -12.78 -6.71 -21.33
CA ASP A 122 -13.94 -6.30 -22.13
C ASP A 122 -14.92 -5.53 -21.23
N ILE A 123 -15.18 -4.27 -21.58
CA ILE A 123 -16.08 -3.39 -20.84
C ILE A 123 -17.46 -3.43 -21.45
N TYR A 124 -18.46 -3.59 -20.60
CA TYR A 124 -19.86 -3.63 -20.97
C TYR A 124 -20.65 -2.58 -20.20
N ARG A 125 -21.58 -1.93 -20.88
CA ARG A 125 -22.61 -1.11 -20.26
C ARG A 125 -23.75 -1.99 -19.77
N VAL A 126 -24.17 -1.80 -18.53
CA VAL A 126 -25.36 -2.42 -17.96
C VAL A 126 -26.60 -1.73 -18.53
N GLN A 127 -27.49 -2.51 -19.15
CA GLN A 127 -28.73 -2.02 -19.76
C GLN A 127 -29.96 -2.33 -18.91
N GLY A 128 -29.88 -3.36 -18.06
CA GLY A 128 -30.99 -3.75 -17.19
C GLY A 128 -30.55 -4.76 -16.14
N ILE A 129 -31.22 -4.70 -14.99
CA ILE A 129 -31.01 -5.58 -13.84
C ILE A 129 -32.36 -6.17 -13.45
N GLU A 130 -32.44 -7.50 -13.41
CA GLU A 130 -33.65 -8.24 -13.04
C GLU A 130 -33.33 -9.14 -11.84
N ALA A 131 -34.15 -9.07 -10.78
CA ALA A 131 -34.12 -10.06 -9.71
C ALA A 131 -34.89 -11.30 -10.16
N LEU A 132 -34.28 -12.47 -9.97
CA LEU A 132 -34.87 -13.75 -10.37
C LEU A 132 -35.44 -14.49 -9.16
N PRO A 133 -36.56 -15.21 -9.31
CA PRO A 133 -37.13 -15.99 -8.22
C PRO A 133 -36.20 -17.12 -7.78
N GLY A 134 -36.15 -17.37 -6.48
CA GLY A 134 -35.34 -18.43 -5.89
C GLY A 134 -35.51 -18.50 -4.38
N ARG A 135 -34.99 -19.57 -3.78
CA ARG A 135 -34.82 -19.63 -2.33
C ARG A 135 -33.64 -18.73 -1.95
N GLU A 136 -33.89 -17.83 -1.01
CA GLU A 136 -32.91 -16.90 -0.46
C GLU A 136 -32.65 -17.21 1.02
N LEU A 137 -31.47 -16.84 1.50
CA LEU A 137 -31.05 -16.86 2.89
C LEU A 137 -31.09 -15.43 3.45
N PRO A 138 -31.32 -15.26 4.76
CA PRO A 138 -31.22 -13.94 5.37
C PRO A 138 -29.77 -13.41 5.25
N PRO A 139 -29.59 -12.10 5.01
CA PRO A 139 -28.26 -11.49 4.98
C PRO A 139 -27.57 -11.63 6.32
N VAL A 140 -26.24 -11.79 6.30
CA VAL A 140 -25.40 -11.86 7.49
C VAL A 140 -24.69 -10.52 7.66
N ASP A 141 -24.95 -9.81 8.75
CA ASP A 141 -24.16 -8.63 9.09
C ASP A 141 -22.76 -9.08 9.51
N SER A 142 -21.79 -8.92 8.59
CA SER A 142 -20.38 -9.22 8.84
C SER A 142 -19.55 -7.93 8.82
N GLY A 143 -18.87 -7.65 9.94
CA GLY A 143 -17.92 -6.54 10.04
C GLY A 143 -18.46 -5.25 10.69
N PRO A 144 -17.62 -4.19 10.73
CA PRO A 144 -17.96 -2.93 11.37
C PRO A 144 -18.91 -2.10 10.51
N ALA A 145 -19.69 -1.23 11.15
CA ALA A 145 -20.42 -0.19 10.44
C ALA A 145 -19.43 0.80 9.79
N LEU A 146 -19.19 0.65 8.48
CA LEU A 146 -18.08 1.28 7.77
C LEU A 146 -18.16 2.82 7.74
N LEU A 147 -19.33 3.40 7.51
CA LEU A 147 -19.48 4.87 7.48
C LEU A 147 -19.19 5.52 8.85
N PRO A 148 -19.75 5.04 9.98
CA PRO A 148 -19.33 5.50 11.30
C PRO A 148 -17.84 5.28 11.59
N ALA A 149 -17.27 4.15 11.19
CA ALA A 149 -15.85 3.86 11.35
C ALA A 149 -14.97 4.86 10.57
N LEU A 150 -15.33 5.13 9.31
CA LEU A 150 -14.68 6.11 8.46
C LEU A 150 -14.76 7.51 9.07
N ARG A 151 -15.96 7.96 9.48
CA ARG A 151 -16.14 9.28 10.10
C ARG A 151 -15.25 9.49 11.32
N ARG A 152 -15.27 8.55 12.27
CA ARG A 152 -14.43 8.64 13.49
C ARG A 152 -12.94 8.70 13.14
N SER A 153 -12.53 7.96 12.11
CA SER A 153 -11.14 7.94 11.66
C SER A 153 -10.75 9.27 11.01
N VAL A 154 -11.59 9.83 10.14
CA VAL A 154 -11.36 11.15 9.53
C VAL A 154 -11.30 12.26 10.57
N ASP A 155 -12.19 12.24 11.58
CA ASP A 155 -12.17 13.19 12.70
C ASP A 155 -10.83 13.10 13.46
N ALA A 156 -10.34 11.88 13.72
CA ALA A 156 -9.06 11.65 14.41
C ALA A 156 -7.85 12.10 13.58
N LEU A 157 -7.85 11.88 12.26
CA LEU A 157 -6.78 12.33 11.36
C LEU A 157 -6.73 13.87 11.27
N SER A 158 -7.90 14.51 11.26
CA SER A 158 -8.02 15.98 11.15
C SER A 158 -7.50 16.71 12.38
N ALA A 159 -7.44 16.05 13.54
CA ALA A 159 -6.91 16.60 14.78
C ALA A 159 -5.37 16.52 14.88
N CYS A 160 -4.70 15.81 13.97
CA CYS A 160 -3.26 15.61 14.00
C CYS A 160 -2.49 16.89 13.64
N GLN A 161 -1.41 17.17 14.38
CA GLN A 161 -0.57 18.35 14.19
C GLN A 161 0.87 18.01 13.75
N SER A 162 1.14 16.73 13.52
CA SER A 162 2.44 16.23 13.06
C SER A 162 2.24 15.00 12.17
N LEU A 163 3.20 14.76 11.27
CA LEU A 163 3.17 13.59 10.39
C LEU A 163 3.24 12.28 11.18
N GLU A 164 4.05 12.24 12.24
CA GLU A 164 4.14 11.07 13.14
C GLU A 164 2.78 10.77 13.79
N GLY A 165 2.13 11.80 14.37
CA GLY A 165 0.81 11.65 14.98
C GLY A 165 -0.26 11.24 13.96
N LEU A 166 -0.17 11.72 12.72
CA LEU A 166 -1.05 11.32 11.62
C LEU A 166 -0.88 9.84 11.26
N ILE A 167 0.37 9.38 11.11
CA ILE A 167 0.68 7.97 10.81
C ILE A 167 0.15 7.06 11.92
N ASP A 168 0.38 7.43 13.19
CA ASP A 168 -0.07 6.64 14.33
C ASP A 168 -1.60 6.64 14.48
N SER A 169 -2.25 7.77 14.21
CA SER A 169 -3.71 7.89 14.20
C SER A 169 -4.32 7.06 13.07
N PHE A 170 -3.71 7.05 11.88
CA PHE A 170 -4.12 6.22 10.75
C PHE A 170 -4.05 4.73 11.11
N CYS A 171 -2.89 4.25 11.55
CA CYS A 171 -2.74 2.84 11.92
C CYS A 171 -3.65 2.44 13.09
N SER A 172 -3.79 3.30 14.10
CA SER A 172 -4.70 3.01 15.22
C SER A 172 -6.17 3.01 14.80
N SER A 173 -6.55 3.79 13.80
CA SER A 173 -7.92 3.80 13.25
C SER A 173 -8.24 2.51 12.51
N LEU A 174 -7.32 1.99 11.69
CA LEU A 174 -7.48 0.70 11.02
C LEU A 174 -7.71 -0.44 12.02
N GLU A 175 -6.97 -0.45 13.12
CA GLU A 175 -7.11 -1.45 14.17
C GLU A 175 -8.42 -1.28 14.96
N ARG A 176 -8.70 -0.08 15.49
CA ARG A 176 -9.81 0.16 16.42
C ARG A 176 -11.18 0.29 15.75
N ASN A 177 -11.24 0.93 14.58
CA ASN A 177 -12.50 1.24 13.90
C ASN A 177 -12.85 0.21 12.83
N PHE A 178 -11.85 -0.38 12.17
CA PHE A 178 -12.06 -1.35 11.08
C PHE A 178 -11.74 -2.80 11.47
N GLY A 179 -11.11 -3.04 12.63
CA GLY A 179 -10.74 -4.39 13.07
C GLY A 179 -9.58 -5.01 12.30
N ILE A 180 -8.79 -4.19 11.58
CA ILE A 180 -7.69 -4.65 10.73
C ILE A 180 -6.42 -4.76 11.58
N GLN A 181 -5.98 -5.99 11.82
CA GLN A 181 -4.86 -6.30 12.71
C GLN A 181 -3.50 -6.21 12.02
N HIS A 182 -3.40 -6.70 10.77
CA HIS A 182 -2.15 -6.79 10.02
C HIS A 182 -2.14 -5.69 8.97
N GLN A 183 -1.25 -4.73 9.16
CA GLN A 183 -1.22 -3.52 8.34
C GLN A 183 0.17 -2.91 8.30
N MET A 184 0.49 -2.25 7.19
CA MET A 184 1.68 -1.43 7.05
C MET A 184 1.40 -0.20 6.21
N LEU A 185 2.17 0.85 6.48
CA LEU A 185 2.17 2.08 5.73
C LEU A 185 3.55 2.28 5.12
N LEU A 186 3.58 2.48 3.81
CA LEU A 186 4.79 2.71 3.05
C LEU A 186 4.78 4.10 2.43
N MET A 187 5.87 4.84 2.55
CA MET A 187 6.01 6.17 1.97
C MET A 187 6.63 6.09 0.57
N ALA A 188 6.17 6.95 -0.33
CA ALA A 188 6.57 6.92 -1.73
C ALA A 188 7.81 7.78 -2.01
N ASP A 189 8.92 7.16 -2.39
CA ASP A 189 10.10 7.81 -2.96
C ASP A 189 9.97 7.82 -4.49
N GLU A 190 9.11 8.71 -5.03
CA GLU A 190 8.81 8.79 -6.46
C GLU A 190 10.07 8.93 -7.34
N PRO A 191 11.08 9.78 -7.02
CA PRO A 191 12.31 9.86 -7.81
C PRO A 191 13.11 8.56 -7.82
N GLY A 192 13.04 7.79 -6.73
CA GLY A 192 13.69 6.48 -6.60
C GLY A 192 12.85 5.32 -7.15
N GLY A 193 11.61 5.56 -7.61
CA GLY A 193 10.70 4.52 -8.11
C GLY A 193 10.42 3.42 -7.09
N ARG A 194 10.36 3.76 -5.80
CA ARG A 194 10.25 2.79 -4.70
C ARG A 194 9.41 3.31 -3.54
N LEU A 195 9.01 2.39 -2.69
CA LEU A 195 8.32 2.62 -1.42
C LEU A 195 9.24 2.19 -0.28
N TYR A 196 9.10 2.78 0.89
CA TYR A 196 9.75 2.29 2.11
C TYR A 196 8.78 2.24 3.29
N ILE A 197 8.87 1.19 4.10
CA ILE A 197 7.98 0.98 5.25
C ILE A 197 8.32 2.00 6.35
N VAL A 198 7.32 2.79 6.78
CA VAL A 198 7.45 3.72 7.90
C VAL A 198 6.68 3.25 9.15
N ALA A 199 5.65 2.44 8.96
CA ALA A 199 4.85 1.88 10.04
C ALA A 199 4.39 0.48 9.68
N SER A 200 4.32 -0.40 10.68
CA SER A 200 3.67 -1.70 10.56
C SER A 200 3.08 -2.13 11.91
N ARG A 201 2.01 -2.92 11.88
CA ARG A 201 1.35 -3.48 13.06
C ARG A 201 0.86 -4.90 12.78
N GLY A 202 0.83 -5.72 13.84
CA GLY A 202 0.34 -7.10 13.78
C GLY A 202 1.34 -8.13 13.27
N TYR A 203 2.56 -7.72 12.91
CA TYR A 203 3.60 -8.61 12.39
C TYR A 203 4.64 -9.00 13.44
N VAL A 204 5.33 -10.12 13.23
CA VAL A 204 6.43 -10.59 14.09
C VAL A 204 7.60 -9.61 14.09
N HIS A 205 7.86 -8.96 12.96
CA HIS A 205 8.90 -7.96 12.81
C HIS A 205 8.30 -6.67 12.25
N SER A 206 8.85 -5.53 12.67
CA SER A 206 8.41 -4.20 12.23
C SER A 206 8.74 -3.95 10.74
N GLY A 207 9.88 -4.43 10.27
CA GLY A 207 10.33 -4.23 8.88
C GLY A 207 10.50 -2.76 8.46
N THR A 208 10.47 -1.84 9.41
CA THR A 208 10.67 -0.41 9.18
C THR A 208 11.98 -0.16 8.44
N GLY A 209 11.89 0.54 7.30
CA GLY A 209 12.99 0.83 6.38
C GLY A 209 13.15 -0.17 5.23
N ALA A 210 12.42 -1.29 5.21
CA ALA A 210 12.43 -2.17 4.06
C ALA A 210 11.83 -1.47 2.83
N GLU A 211 12.43 -1.72 1.66
CA GLU A 211 12.10 -1.04 0.40
C GLU A 211 11.37 -1.97 -0.57
N ILE A 212 10.41 -1.43 -1.31
CA ILE A 212 9.65 -2.14 -2.34
C ILE A 212 9.66 -1.33 -3.64
N PRO A 213 10.20 -1.85 -4.75
CA PRO A 213 10.15 -1.15 -6.04
C PRO A 213 8.72 -1.03 -6.58
N TYR A 214 8.46 0.02 -7.36
CA TYR A 214 7.20 0.14 -8.07
C TYR A 214 7.02 -1.00 -9.09
N GLY A 215 5.76 -1.38 -9.30
CA GLY A 215 5.38 -2.49 -10.17
C GLY A 215 5.64 -3.89 -9.63
N VAL A 216 6.24 -4.04 -8.44
CA VAL A 216 6.54 -5.34 -7.85
C VAL A 216 5.55 -5.72 -6.76
N GLY A 217 4.92 -6.89 -6.92
CA GLY A 217 3.88 -7.38 -6.01
C GLY A 217 2.64 -6.49 -5.97
N VAL A 218 1.71 -6.81 -5.07
CA VAL A 218 0.44 -6.07 -4.92
C VAL A 218 0.70 -4.60 -4.57
N ILE A 219 1.64 -4.35 -3.67
CA ILE A 219 1.98 -3.01 -3.17
C ILE A 219 2.61 -2.15 -4.27
N GLY A 220 3.60 -2.68 -4.99
CA GLY A 220 4.29 -1.95 -6.04
C GLY A 220 3.39 -1.68 -7.25
N VAL A 221 2.52 -2.64 -7.63
CA VAL A 221 1.56 -2.44 -8.72
C VAL A 221 0.55 -1.35 -8.34
N ALA A 222 0.01 -1.36 -7.12
CA ALA A 222 -0.89 -0.30 -6.63
C ALA A 222 -0.24 1.09 -6.68
N ALA A 223 1.04 1.19 -6.32
CA ALA A 223 1.81 2.43 -6.44
C ALA A 223 1.96 2.89 -7.90
N ARG A 224 2.36 1.98 -8.81
CA ARG A 224 2.61 2.30 -10.23
C ARG A 224 1.34 2.75 -10.93
N GLU A 225 0.25 2.00 -10.75
CA GLU A 225 -1.02 2.22 -11.45
C GLU A 225 -1.93 3.22 -10.74
N LYS A 226 -1.60 3.61 -9.50
CA LYS A 226 -2.36 4.55 -8.67
C LYS A 226 -3.83 4.13 -8.49
N VAL A 227 -4.08 2.82 -8.41
CA VAL A 227 -5.38 2.23 -8.11
C VAL A 227 -5.25 1.17 -7.01
N PRO A 228 -6.31 0.94 -6.22
CA PRO A 228 -6.31 -0.14 -5.24
C PRO A 228 -6.18 -1.50 -5.94
N ILE A 229 -5.35 -2.37 -5.37
CA ILE A 229 -5.18 -3.75 -5.83
C ILE A 229 -5.58 -4.68 -4.69
N ARG A 230 -6.46 -5.64 -5.01
CA ARG A 230 -7.12 -6.50 -4.03
C ARG A 230 -7.10 -7.95 -4.45
N ILE A 231 -6.76 -8.83 -3.50
CA ILE A 231 -6.69 -10.28 -3.68
C ILE A 231 -7.51 -10.93 -2.56
N MET A 232 -8.50 -11.73 -2.95
CA MET A 232 -9.51 -12.30 -2.05
C MET A 232 -9.22 -13.72 -1.57
N TYR A 233 -8.26 -14.38 -2.20
CA TYR A 233 -7.86 -15.76 -1.95
C TYR A 233 -6.35 -15.88 -1.85
N PRO A 234 -5.81 -16.94 -1.23
CA PRO A 234 -4.38 -17.20 -1.25
C PRO A 234 -3.82 -17.20 -2.69
N SER A 235 -2.80 -16.36 -2.94
CA SER A 235 -2.17 -16.25 -4.26
C SER A 235 -0.68 -16.53 -4.18
N SER A 236 -0.18 -17.52 -4.92
CA SER A 236 1.24 -17.86 -5.00
C SER A 236 2.02 -16.93 -5.95
N ASP A 237 1.36 -16.37 -6.96
CA ASP A 237 1.96 -15.46 -7.94
C ASP A 237 2.13 -14.03 -7.41
N TYR A 238 1.25 -13.61 -6.50
CA TYR A 238 1.28 -12.28 -5.86
C TYR A 238 1.62 -12.36 -4.36
N ALA A 239 2.02 -13.53 -3.87
CA ALA A 239 2.55 -13.67 -2.52
C ALA A 239 3.76 -12.75 -2.35
N TYR A 240 3.58 -11.71 -1.55
CA TYR A 240 4.63 -10.83 -1.06
C TYR A 240 5.83 -11.62 -0.48
N SER A 241 5.56 -12.79 0.11
CA SER A 241 6.56 -13.74 0.63
C SER A 241 7.40 -14.45 -0.45
N ARG A 242 6.98 -14.49 -1.73
CA ARG A 242 7.78 -15.05 -2.82
C ARG A 242 8.91 -14.11 -3.25
N MET A 243 8.72 -12.79 -3.16
CA MET A 243 9.81 -11.83 -3.40
C MET A 243 11.00 -12.04 -2.45
N LEU A 244 10.73 -12.43 -1.21
CA LEU A 244 11.74 -12.82 -0.22
C LEU A 244 12.48 -14.11 -0.63
N ARG A 245 11.81 -15.06 -1.28
CA ARG A 245 12.40 -16.34 -1.72
C ARG A 245 13.15 -16.24 -3.03
N ASP A 246 12.61 -15.53 -4.02
CA ASP A 246 13.25 -15.34 -5.34
C ASP A 246 14.46 -14.41 -5.23
N GLN A 247 14.46 -13.44 -4.31
CA GLN A 247 15.65 -12.66 -4.01
C GLN A 247 16.77 -13.58 -3.51
N ALA A 248 16.51 -14.46 -2.54
CA ALA A 248 17.50 -15.36 -1.91
C ALA A 248 18.21 -16.36 -2.86
N ALA A 249 17.76 -16.52 -4.11
CA ALA A 249 18.27 -17.55 -5.03
C ALA A 249 19.39 -17.09 -6.00
N SER A 250 19.80 -15.81 -5.98
CA SER A 250 20.86 -15.28 -6.87
C SER A 250 22.21 -15.09 -6.14
N SER A 251 23.33 -15.44 -6.78
CA SER A 251 24.67 -15.48 -6.13
C SER A 251 25.34 -14.11 -5.91
N GLU A 252 24.85 -13.05 -6.53
CA GLU A 252 25.36 -11.66 -6.41
C GLU A 252 24.83 -10.94 -5.15
N LEU A 253 24.21 -11.71 -4.26
CA LEU A 253 23.22 -11.24 -3.29
C LEU A 253 23.61 -11.50 -1.83
N ALA A 254 24.73 -12.17 -1.55
CA ALA A 254 25.18 -12.37 -0.16
C ALA A 254 25.39 -11.02 0.57
N GLU A 255 26.05 -10.06 -0.09
CA GLU A 255 26.22 -8.69 0.44
C GLU A 255 24.90 -7.89 0.50
N ARG A 256 23.97 -8.15 -0.44
CA ARG A 256 22.63 -7.53 -0.44
C ARG A 256 21.71 -8.12 0.64
N LEU A 257 21.90 -9.37 1.05
CA LEU A 257 21.15 -10.02 2.12
C LEU A 257 21.60 -9.51 3.50
N GLU A 258 22.91 -9.29 3.69
CA GLU A 258 23.45 -8.71 4.94
C GLU A 258 22.93 -7.28 5.20
N THR A 259 22.58 -6.55 4.13
CA THR A 259 22.05 -5.18 4.16
C THR A 259 20.54 -5.08 3.85
N ALA A 260 19.83 -6.21 3.77
CA ALA A 260 18.39 -6.23 3.52
C ALA A 260 17.60 -6.22 4.83
N ILE A 261 16.68 -5.26 4.98
CA ILE A 261 15.74 -5.27 6.10
C ILE A 261 14.63 -6.28 5.75
N PRO A 262 14.38 -7.29 6.61
CA PRO A 262 13.36 -8.29 6.32
C PRO A 262 11.99 -7.63 6.23
N LEU A 263 11.27 -7.98 5.17
CA LEU A 263 9.93 -7.47 4.90
C LEU A 263 8.93 -8.10 5.91
N PRO A 264 8.06 -7.29 6.55
CA PRO A 264 7.04 -7.77 7.46
C PRO A 264 5.84 -8.26 6.65
N GLY A 265 5.18 -9.34 7.06
CA GLY A 265 4.02 -9.88 6.36
C GLY A 265 3.53 -11.18 6.99
N LEU A 266 2.28 -11.56 6.70
CA LEU A 266 1.82 -12.90 7.01
C LEU A 266 2.53 -13.92 6.10
N PRO A 267 2.88 -15.12 6.60
CA PRO A 267 3.50 -16.15 5.77
C PRO A 267 2.55 -16.63 4.67
N GLU A 268 1.25 -16.72 5.01
CA GLU A 268 0.17 -17.20 4.15
C GLU A 268 -1.06 -16.30 4.36
N PRO A 269 -1.08 -15.08 3.76
CA PRO A 269 -2.27 -14.23 3.79
C PRO A 269 -3.39 -14.89 2.97
N ALA A 270 -4.58 -14.98 3.56
CA ALA A 270 -5.76 -15.52 2.89
C ALA A 270 -6.46 -14.48 2.03
N SER A 271 -6.35 -13.21 2.40
CA SER A 271 -6.70 -12.07 1.55
C SER A 271 -5.80 -10.88 1.87
N GLN A 272 -5.64 -9.98 0.92
CA GLN A 272 -4.76 -8.82 1.01
C GLN A 272 -5.22 -7.67 0.11
N MET A 273 -4.91 -6.44 0.50
CA MET A 273 -5.24 -5.24 -0.28
C MET A 273 -4.18 -4.16 -0.12
N ALA A 274 -3.78 -3.55 -1.24
CA ALA A 274 -2.96 -2.35 -1.27
C ALA A 274 -3.80 -1.17 -1.76
N VAL A 275 -3.78 -0.07 -1.01
CA VAL A 275 -4.50 1.18 -1.31
C VAL A 275 -3.49 2.31 -1.48
N PRO A 276 -3.35 2.89 -2.69
CA PRO A 276 -2.50 4.06 -2.88
C PRO A 276 -3.11 5.29 -2.21
N ILE A 277 -2.28 6.02 -1.49
CA ILE A 277 -2.63 7.28 -0.82
C ILE A 277 -2.09 8.42 -1.67
N MET A 278 -3.02 9.25 -2.14
CA MET A 278 -2.74 10.32 -3.11
C MET A 278 -2.87 11.69 -2.45
N ALA A 279 -1.97 12.61 -2.81
CA ALA A 279 -2.12 14.04 -2.55
C ALA A 279 -2.28 14.76 -3.91
N GLY A 280 -3.52 15.04 -4.29
CA GLY A 280 -3.84 15.41 -5.68
C GLY A 280 -3.51 14.26 -6.63
N LEU A 281 -2.63 14.51 -7.63
CA LEU A 281 -2.20 13.48 -8.60
C LEU A 281 -0.90 12.74 -8.19
N ARG A 282 -0.30 13.13 -7.06
CA ARG A 282 0.97 12.59 -6.55
C ARG A 282 0.73 11.43 -5.60
N LEU A 283 1.51 10.35 -5.74
CA LEU A 283 1.51 9.26 -4.78
C LEU A 283 2.38 9.67 -3.59
N VAL A 284 1.81 9.64 -2.38
CA VAL A 284 2.57 9.98 -1.15
C VAL A 284 2.84 8.75 -0.29
N ALA A 285 1.92 7.78 -0.31
CA ALA A 285 2.08 6.55 0.44
C ALA A 285 1.26 5.41 -0.18
N VAL A 286 1.47 4.18 0.31
CA VAL A 286 0.59 3.03 0.08
C VAL A 286 0.27 2.42 1.44
N ALA A 287 -1.02 2.26 1.73
CA ALA A 287 -1.48 1.44 2.85
C ALA A 287 -1.65 0.00 2.36
N TYR A 288 -1.12 -0.96 3.10
CA TYR A 288 -1.26 -2.37 2.79
C TYR A 288 -1.80 -3.11 4.00
N VAL A 289 -2.78 -3.98 3.76
CA VAL A 289 -3.51 -4.72 4.79
C VAL A 289 -3.64 -6.18 4.40
N GLU A 290 -3.58 -7.06 5.40
CA GLU A 290 -3.66 -8.51 5.23
C GLU A 290 -4.65 -9.14 6.21
N SER A 291 -5.24 -10.27 5.82
CA SER A 291 -6.12 -11.05 6.68
C SER A 291 -5.83 -12.54 6.53
N ARG A 292 -6.04 -13.26 7.64
CA ARG A 292 -6.07 -14.73 7.67
C ARG A 292 -7.42 -15.30 7.20
N GLN A 293 -8.40 -14.43 6.97
CA GLN A 293 -9.71 -14.80 6.43
C GLN A 293 -9.72 -14.54 4.92
N GLU A 294 -10.22 -15.51 4.16
CA GLU A 294 -10.55 -15.29 2.75
C GLU A 294 -11.67 -14.26 2.64
N CYS A 295 -11.69 -13.55 1.52
CA CYS A 295 -12.73 -12.59 1.19
C CYS A 295 -12.96 -11.46 2.24
N HIS A 296 -11.98 -11.16 3.10
CA HIS A 296 -12.13 -10.15 4.15
C HIS A 296 -12.27 -8.72 3.59
N PHE A 297 -11.62 -8.43 2.46
CA PHE A 297 -11.61 -7.10 1.85
C PHE A 297 -12.66 -7.03 0.72
N GLY A 298 -13.93 -6.77 1.04
CA GLY A 298 -14.97 -6.54 0.03
C GLY A 298 -14.92 -5.13 -0.58
N TYR A 299 -15.72 -4.87 -1.62
CA TYR A 299 -15.82 -3.54 -2.24
C TYR A 299 -16.15 -2.39 -1.26
N ASP A 300 -17.05 -2.61 -0.30
CA ASP A 300 -17.42 -1.54 0.64
C ASP A 300 -16.25 -1.17 1.57
N LEU A 301 -15.46 -2.16 2.00
CA LEU A 301 -14.26 -1.93 2.81
C LEU A 301 -13.14 -1.30 1.96
N GLU A 302 -13.00 -1.70 0.69
CA GLU A 302 -12.11 -1.04 -0.29
C GLU A 302 -12.45 0.45 -0.38
N ASP A 303 -13.71 0.81 -0.61
CA ASP A 303 -14.16 2.21 -0.71
C ASP A 303 -13.86 3.00 0.57
N ALA A 304 -14.15 2.42 1.73
CA ALA A 304 -13.92 3.08 3.01
C ALA A 304 -12.42 3.35 3.23
N LEU A 305 -11.55 2.40 2.86
CA LEU A 305 -10.11 2.56 2.99
C LEU A 305 -9.51 3.50 1.93
N VAL A 306 -10.06 3.52 0.71
CA VAL A 306 -9.71 4.51 -0.32
C VAL A 306 -10.09 5.92 0.14
N ALA A 307 -11.29 6.11 0.69
CA ALA A 307 -11.73 7.41 1.21
C ALA A 307 -10.91 7.87 2.43
N LEU A 308 -10.57 6.93 3.32
CA LEU A 308 -9.66 7.21 4.44
C LEU A 308 -8.27 7.59 3.92
N GLY A 309 -7.75 6.86 2.93
CA GLY A 309 -6.50 7.15 2.25
C GLY A 309 -6.47 8.55 1.65
N ALA A 310 -7.52 8.95 0.93
CA ALA A 310 -7.65 10.31 0.38
C ALA A 310 -7.58 11.39 1.48
N SER A 311 -8.25 11.16 2.61
CA SER A 311 -8.22 12.06 3.77
C SER A 311 -6.81 12.14 4.39
N THR A 312 -6.12 11.00 4.53
CA THR A 312 -4.73 10.94 5.00
C THR A 312 -3.78 11.68 4.07
N GLY A 313 -3.92 11.50 2.75
CA GLY A 313 -3.06 12.17 1.76
C GLY A 313 -3.21 13.69 1.78
N LEU A 314 -4.44 14.18 1.92
CA LEU A 314 -4.71 15.61 2.11
C LEU A 314 -4.12 16.14 3.43
N ALA A 315 -4.26 15.40 4.53
CA ALA A 315 -3.69 15.78 5.82
C ALA A 315 -2.14 15.80 5.78
N MET A 316 -1.51 14.84 5.11
CA MET A 316 -0.06 14.82 4.87
C MET A 316 0.39 16.09 4.13
N ALA A 317 -0.29 16.44 3.04
CA ALA A 317 0.03 17.65 2.28
C ALA A 317 -0.13 18.92 3.12
N ALA A 318 -1.22 19.03 3.90
CA ALA A 318 -1.47 20.18 4.76
C ALA A 318 -0.39 20.33 5.85
N LEU A 319 0.04 19.23 6.47
CA LEU A 319 1.10 19.23 7.48
C LEU A 319 2.44 19.66 6.88
N LEU A 320 2.79 19.17 5.69
CA LEU A 320 4.02 19.57 5.00
C LEU A 320 4.03 21.07 4.68
N CYS A 321 2.91 21.63 4.21
CA CYS A 321 2.78 23.07 3.98
C CYS A 321 2.89 23.89 5.28
N ALA A 322 2.28 23.41 6.37
CA ALA A 322 2.31 24.08 7.66
C ALA A 322 3.72 24.07 8.27
N GLU A 323 4.48 22.98 8.11
CA GLU A 323 5.86 22.88 8.56
C GLU A 323 6.79 23.83 7.79
N ALA A 324 6.67 23.89 6.46
CA ALA A 324 7.44 24.82 5.64
C ALA A 324 7.22 26.29 6.06
N SER A 325 5.98 26.67 6.38
CA SER A 325 5.64 28.03 6.81
C SER A 325 6.15 28.35 8.23
N ALA A 326 6.10 27.37 9.15
CA ALA A 326 6.52 27.58 10.54
C ALA A 326 8.05 27.70 10.68
N GLU A 327 8.82 27.04 9.82
CA GLU A 327 10.28 27.12 9.80
C GLU A 327 10.80 28.54 9.45
N GLU A 328 10.02 29.39 8.77
CA GLU A 328 10.41 30.76 8.42
C GLU A 328 10.37 31.74 9.60
N THR A 329 9.59 31.45 10.65
CA THR A 329 9.25 32.43 11.71
C THR A 329 9.94 32.15 13.06
N ALA A 330 10.66 31.03 13.20
CA ALA A 330 11.09 30.55 14.51
C ALA A 330 12.50 31.04 14.94
N GLU A 331 12.59 31.76 16.06
CA GLU A 331 13.86 32.09 16.74
C GLU A 331 14.48 30.86 17.45
N PRO A 332 15.82 30.78 17.62
CA PRO A 332 16.46 29.67 18.31
C PRO A 332 16.12 29.70 19.81
N ALA A 333 15.35 28.73 20.27
CA ALA A 333 15.09 28.54 21.70
C ALA A 333 16.29 27.82 22.32
N ARG A 334 16.82 28.33 23.45
CA ARG A 334 17.88 27.69 24.21
C ARG A 334 17.30 26.57 25.09
N SER A 335 17.70 25.33 24.83
CA SER A 335 17.35 24.16 25.64
C SER A 335 18.41 23.90 26.74
N PRO A 336 18.03 23.21 27.83
CA PRO A 336 18.90 22.99 28.99
C PRO A 336 20.11 22.10 28.70
N ALA A 337 21.14 22.23 29.56
CA ALA A 337 22.42 21.52 29.45
C ALA A 337 22.22 20.00 29.46
N ALA A 338 22.59 19.36 28.37
CA ALA A 338 22.47 17.92 28.21
C ALA A 338 23.66 17.19 28.88
N THR A 339 23.40 16.00 29.39
CA THR A 339 24.42 15.11 29.95
C THR A 339 25.45 14.74 28.88
N ALA A 340 26.73 14.80 29.23
CA ALA A 340 27.82 14.38 28.36
C ALA A 340 27.73 12.86 28.12
N PRO A 341 27.96 12.38 26.89
CA PRO A 341 27.98 10.95 26.60
C PRO A 341 29.07 10.26 27.44
N CYS A 342 28.74 9.12 28.02
CA CYS A 342 29.62 8.38 28.94
C CYS A 342 29.59 6.88 28.62
N GLY A 343 30.74 6.20 28.71
CA GLY A 343 30.88 4.77 28.42
C GLY A 343 31.78 4.48 27.21
N GLU A 344 31.81 3.20 26.80
CA GLU A 344 32.66 2.74 25.69
C GLU A 344 32.23 3.33 24.33
N PRO A 345 33.18 3.91 23.57
CA PRO A 345 32.88 4.48 22.26
C PRO A 345 32.30 3.44 21.29
N GLN A 346 31.19 3.77 20.65
CA GLN A 346 30.53 2.91 19.67
C GLN A 346 31.01 3.25 18.26
N ARG A 347 31.42 2.24 17.48
CA ARG A 347 31.83 2.42 16.09
C ARG A 347 30.61 2.62 15.21
N VAL A 348 30.61 3.65 14.36
CA VAL A 348 29.59 3.85 13.33
C VAL A 348 30.27 3.87 11.97
N ARG A 349 29.90 2.92 11.10
CA ARG A 349 30.48 2.79 9.76
C ARG A 349 29.51 3.36 8.74
N HIS A 350 30.00 4.08 7.74
CA HIS A 350 29.17 4.61 6.66
C HIS A 350 29.79 4.39 5.29
N PHE A 351 28.99 3.82 4.40
CA PHE A 351 29.35 3.52 3.02
C PHE A 351 28.83 4.62 2.10
N LEU A 352 29.75 5.38 1.50
CA LEU A 352 29.40 6.54 0.68
C LEU A 352 28.64 6.19 -0.61
N ARG A 353 28.82 4.97 -1.12
CA ARG A 353 28.24 4.52 -2.40
C ARG A 353 26.71 4.49 -2.38
N ASP A 354 26.13 3.96 -1.31
CA ASP A 354 24.70 3.70 -1.18
C ASP A 354 24.08 4.34 0.09
N GLY A 355 24.89 5.03 0.90
CA GLY A 355 24.48 5.65 2.15
C GLY A 355 24.21 4.65 3.28
N SER A 356 24.70 3.42 3.18
CA SER A 356 24.52 2.40 4.22
C SER A 356 25.25 2.76 5.52
N VAL A 357 24.58 2.58 6.65
CA VAL A 357 25.08 2.85 8.00
C VAL A 357 25.00 1.59 8.86
N PHE A 358 26.08 1.31 9.57
CA PHE A 358 26.19 0.22 10.54
C PHE A 358 26.54 0.77 11.93
N LEU A 359 25.95 0.19 12.97
CA LEU A 359 26.33 0.41 14.37
C LEU A 359 27.16 -0.79 14.82
N GLY A 360 28.47 -0.61 14.96
CA GLY A 360 29.41 -1.73 15.13
C GLY A 360 29.46 -2.56 13.85
N ASP A 361 28.96 -3.79 13.95
CA ASP A 361 28.82 -4.73 12.83
C ASP A 361 27.34 -4.94 12.43
N ASP A 362 26.41 -4.29 13.14
CA ASP A 362 24.97 -4.43 12.90
C ASP A 362 24.48 -3.40 11.88
N TYR A 363 23.84 -3.90 10.81
CA TYR A 363 23.24 -3.04 9.79
C TYR A 363 22.03 -2.27 10.33
N LEU A 364 22.07 -0.94 10.19
CA LEU A 364 21.01 -0.05 10.64
C LEU A 364 20.06 0.31 9.49
N ILE A 365 20.54 1.05 8.50
CA ILE A 365 19.73 1.68 7.44
C ILE A 365 20.62 2.10 6.27
N LYS A 366 20.04 2.43 5.11
CA LYS A 366 20.75 2.92 3.92
C LYS A 366 20.08 4.12 3.26
N GLY A 367 20.69 4.60 2.19
CA GLY A 367 20.17 5.70 1.38
C GLY A 367 20.13 7.02 2.13
N VAL A 368 19.17 7.87 1.78
CA VAL A 368 19.07 9.24 2.32
C VAL A 368 18.96 9.26 3.85
N ALA A 369 18.22 8.34 4.45
CA ALA A 369 18.09 8.28 5.90
C ALA A 369 19.42 7.96 6.60
N GLY A 370 20.24 7.08 6.00
CA GLY A 370 21.60 6.80 6.47
C GLY A 370 22.53 8.01 6.29
N SER A 371 22.47 8.69 5.15
CA SER A 371 23.24 9.91 4.90
C SER A 371 22.87 11.04 5.87
N ILE A 372 21.57 11.19 6.21
CA ILE A 372 21.11 12.14 7.24
C ILE A 372 21.78 11.79 8.57
N LEU A 373 21.70 10.53 9.03
CA LEU A 373 22.29 10.14 10.30
C LEU A 373 23.80 10.41 10.35
N TRP A 374 24.52 10.03 9.29
CA TRP A 374 25.95 10.24 9.19
C TRP A 374 26.32 11.73 9.27
N ARG A 375 25.54 12.59 8.61
CA ARG A 375 25.72 14.04 8.65
C ARG A 375 25.54 14.59 10.06
N LEU A 376 24.47 14.19 10.74
CA LEU A 376 24.18 14.63 12.12
C LEU A 376 25.28 14.23 13.10
N LEU A 377 25.75 12.98 13.03
CA LEU A 377 26.84 12.50 13.88
C LEU A 377 28.16 13.22 13.58
N SER A 378 28.45 13.49 12.31
CA SER A 378 29.66 14.20 11.88
C SER A 378 29.72 15.62 12.43
N ASP A 379 28.60 16.33 12.40
CA ASP A 379 28.50 17.69 12.97
C ASP A 379 28.59 17.65 14.49
N HIS A 380 27.99 16.65 15.14
CA HIS A 380 28.14 16.45 16.59
C HIS A 380 29.60 16.21 16.99
N GLN A 381 30.33 15.34 16.30
CA GLN A 381 31.74 15.05 16.60
C GLN A 381 32.63 16.27 16.39
N ARG A 382 32.33 17.12 15.39
CA ARG A 382 33.15 18.29 15.05
C ARG A 382 32.92 19.48 15.99
N SER A 383 31.67 19.78 16.34
CA SER A 383 31.32 21.01 17.06
C SER A 383 30.58 20.78 18.37
N GLY A 384 30.35 19.53 18.77
CA GLY A 384 29.52 19.18 19.93
C GLY A 384 28.03 19.50 19.76
N ARG A 385 27.60 19.86 18.54
CA ARG A 385 26.25 20.32 18.25
C ARG A 385 25.24 19.18 18.38
N ARG A 386 24.09 19.45 19.00
CA ARG A 386 23.02 18.45 19.22
C ARG A 386 21.67 18.85 18.65
N GLU A 387 21.46 20.13 18.35
CA GLU A 387 20.19 20.64 17.83
C GLU A 387 20.29 20.91 16.34
N PHE A 388 19.30 20.43 15.60
CA PHE A 388 19.25 20.48 14.16
C PHE A 388 17.86 20.91 13.67
N SER A 389 17.80 21.37 12.42
CA SER A 389 16.56 21.81 11.77
C SER A 389 16.32 21.09 10.45
N ASN A 390 15.08 21.00 10.03
CA ASN A 390 14.75 20.44 8.71
C ASN A 390 15.32 21.33 7.59
N ARG A 391 15.16 22.65 7.71
CA ARG A 391 15.70 23.64 6.76
C ARG A 391 17.18 23.44 6.42
N GLU A 392 18.03 23.25 7.42
CA GLU A 392 19.46 23.08 7.14
C GLU A 392 19.76 21.77 6.41
N LEU A 393 19.00 20.69 6.70
CA LEU A 393 19.13 19.43 5.96
C LEU A 393 18.65 19.62 4.51
N ARG A 394 17.55 20.36 4.27
CA ARG A 394 17.06 20.66 2.91
C ARG A 394 18.07 21.41 2.05
N LEU A 395 18.84 22.29 2.69
CA LEU A 395 19.85 23.12 2.01
C LEU A 395 21.17 22.38 1.78
N ASP A 396 21.35 21.18 2.35
CA ASP A 396 22.59 20.43 2.22
C ASP A 396 22.63 19.62 0.91
N PRO A 397 23.45 20.02 -0.09
CA PRO A 397 23.54 19.32 -1.36
C PRO A 397 24.13 17.91 -1.21
N ALA A 398 24.85 17.62 -0.12
CA ALA A 398 25.44 16.31 0.12
C ALA A 398 24.37 15.24 0.41
N LEU A 399 23.20 15.63 0.92
CA LEU A 399 22.10 14.72 1.22
C LEU A 399 21.29 14.31 -0.01
N ARG A 400 21.52 14.97 -1.17
CA ARG A 400 20.84 14.71 -2.46
C ARG A 400 19.31 14.59 -2.29
N LEU A 401 18.74 15.46 -1.46
CA LEU A 401 17.30 15.49 -1.24
C LEU A 401 16.60 15.94 -2.54
N PRO A 402 15.49 15.29 -2.95
CA PRO A 402 14.74 15.72 -4.12
C PRO A 402 14.23 17.16 -3.98
N GLU A 403 14.31 17.96 -5.05
CA GLU A 403 14.00 19.40 -5.03
C GLU A 403 12.51 19.74 -4.80
N ILE A 404 11.58 18.78 -4.99
CA ILE A 404 10.12 19.02 -4.95
C ILE A 404 9.46 18.11 -3.90
N CYS A 405 9.13 18.67 -2.74
CA CYS A 405 8.56 17.99 -1.56
C CYS A 405 9.38 16.76 -1.15
N ASP A 406 10.46 17.04 -0.44
CA ASP A 406 11.31 16.05 0.18
C ASP A 406 10.52 15.31 1.27
N ASN A 407 10.51 13.97 1.21
CA ASN A 407 9.98 13.14 2.30
C ASN A 407 10.89 13.17 3.54
N LEU A 408 11.53 14.30 3.84
CA LEU A 408 12.50 14.46 4.91
C LEU A 408 11.88 14.10 6.26
N GLU A 409 10.71 14.65 6.57
CA GLU A 409 10.01 14.36 7.82
C GLU A 409 9.71 12.86 7.96
N ALA A 410 9.24 12.22 6.88
CA ALA A 410 9.01 10.78 6.86
C ALA A 410 10.31 9.97 7.01
N ARG A 411 11.44 10.45 6.48
CA ARG A 411 12.77 9.84 6.66
C ARG A 411 13.31 10.02 8.07
N LEU A 412 13.02 11.15 8.72
CA LEU A 412 13.36 11.38 10.13
C LEU A 412 12.54 10.47 11.04
N ILE A 413 11.22 10.33 10.79
CA ILE A 413 10.36 9.38 11.51
C ILE A 413 10.86 7.95 11.30
N LEU A 414 11.19 7.58 10.06
CA LEU A 414 11.80 6.29 9.73
C LEU A 414 13.06 6.04 10.55
N LEU A 415 13.98 7.01 10.58
CA LEU A 415 15.25 6.92 11.28
C LEU A 415 15.05 6.83 12.80
N GLN A 416 14.16 7.63 13.37
CA GLN A 416 13.79 7.60 14.78
C GLN A 416 13.28 6.22 15.19
N ARG A 417 12.31 5.66 14.45
CA ARG A 417 11.75 4.32 14.71
C ARG A 417 12.82 3.24 14.56
N ARG A 418 13.66 3.34 13.53
CA ARG A 418 14.74 2.37 13.29
C ARG A 418 15.80 2.38 14.38
N LEU A 419 16.16 3.56 14.89
CA LEU A 419 17.08 3.71 16.02
C LEU A 419 16.47 3.13 17.29
N GLN A 420 15.20 3.42 17.59
CA GLN A 420 14.49 2.85 18.75
C GLN A 420 14.43 1.32 18.72
N ASP A 421 14.23 0.73 17.53
CA ASP A 421 14.18 -0.73 17.34
C ASP A 421 15.56 -1.42 17.48
N ARG A 422 16.66 -0.69 17.25
CA ARG A 422 18.01 -1.29 17.08
C ARG A 422 19.04 -0.88 18.12
N CYS A 423 18.85 0.25 18.81
CA CYS A 423 19.80 0.73 19.81
C CYS A 423 19.14 1.56 20.91
N ASP A 424 19.71 1.53 22.11
CA ASP A 424 19.22 2.26 23.28
C ASP A 424 20.01 3.56 23.57
N TRP A 425 21.20 3.69 22.98
CA TRP A 425 22.17 4.75 23.28
C TRP A 425 22.17 5.93 22.29
N LEU A 426 21.46 5.84 21.16
CA LEU A 426 21.37 6.87 20.14
C LEU A 426 19.92 7.13 19.78
N ARG A 427 19.49 8.39 19.88
CA ARG A 427 18.11 8.82 19.60
C ARG A 427 18.06 10.12 18.85
N ILE A 428 16.99 10.27 18.08
CA ILE A 428 16.59 11.54 17.48
C ILE A 428 15.23 11.90 18.10
N GLU A 429 15.15 13.07 18.71
CA GLU A 429 13.95 13.53 19.39
C GLU A 429 13.44 14.81 18.73
N LYS A 430 12.15 14.85 18.38
CA LYS A 430 11.52 16.07 17.87
C LYS A 430 11.39 17.08 19.02
N THR A 431 11.97 18.26 18.85
CA THR A 431 11.96 19.35 19.85
C THR A 431 11.04 20.50 19.47
N GLY A 432 10.51 20.49 18.23
CA GLY A 432 9.54 21.47 17.74
C GLY A 432 9.19 21.23 16.27
N ARG A 433 8.40 22.14 15.68
CA ARG A 433 8.11 22.09 14.23
C ARG A 433 9.41 22.34 13.45
N GLY A 434 9.76 21.39 12.58
CA GLY A 434 11.00 21.44 11.79
C GLY A 434 12.29 21.40 12.62
N ARG A 435 12.25 20.95 13.88
CA ARG A 435 13.41 20.92 14.78
C ARG A 435 13.48 19.61 15.54
N PHE A 436 14.70 19.12 15.68
CA PHE A 436 14.98 17.88 16.38
C PHE A 436 16.36 17.93 17.04
N ARG A 437 16.57 17.01 17.96
CA ARG A 437 17.79 16.88 18.75
C ARG A 437 18.36 15.49 18.60
N LEU A 438 19.68 15.43 18.46
CA LEU A 438 20.47 14.21 18.52
C LEU A 438 20.89 13.96 19.97
N ASP A 439 20.44 12.82 20.51
CA ASP A 439 20.77 12.39 21.86
C ASP A 439 21.66 11.14 21.84
N LEU A 440 22.83 11.29 22.46
CA LEU A 440 23.87 10.27 22.56
C LEU A 440 24.14 9.98 24.03
N ALA A 441 23.89 8.74 24.44
CA ALA A 441 24.27 8.24 25.76
C ALA A 441 25.74 7.81 25.80
N ARG A 442 26.29 7.34 24.66
CA ARG A 442 27.67 6.88 24.51
C ARG A 442 28.43 7.69 23.44
N PRO A 443 29.75 7.87 23.57
CA PRO A 443 30.56 8.47 22.52
C PRO A 443 30.54 7.62 21.23
N VAL A 444 30.76 8.26 20.08
CA VAL A 444 30.82 7.57 18.77
C VAL A 444 32.17 7.76 18.10
N VAL A 445 32.60 6.76 17.34
CA VAL A 445 33.75 6.82 16.43
C VAL A 445 33.25 6.60 15.02
N LEU A 446 33.34 7.65 14.20
CA LEU A 446 32.89 7.63 12.81
C LEU A 446 33.97 7.05 11.89
N VAL A 447 33.62 6.00 11.15
CA VAL A 447 34.49 5.32 10.18
C VAL A 447 33.87 5.42 8.79
N PRO A 448 34.33 6.34 7.93
CA PRO A 448 33.91 6.36 6.53
C PRO A 448 34.56 5.18 5.82
N GLU A 449 33.74 4.38 5.12
CA GLU A 449 34.21 3.29 4.29
C GLU A 449 34.03 3.63 2.81
N GLU A 450 35.15 3.69 2.10
CA GLU A 450 35.19 3.65 0.64
C GLU A 450 35.41 2.19 0.24
N VAL A 451 34.43 1.59 -0.43
CA VAL A 451 34.65 0.29 -1.09
C VAL A 451 35.48 0.58 -2.34
N ALA A 452 36.65 -0.05 -2.43
CA ALA A 452 37.56 0.03 -3.57
C ALA A 452 36.91 -0.43 -4.88
#